data_AF-A0A402AZE3-F1
#
_entry.id   AF-A0A402AZE3-F1
#
_cell.length_a   1.000
_cell.length_b   1.000
_cell.length_c   1.000
_cell.angle_alpha   90.00
_cell.angle_beta   90.00
_cell.angle_gamma   90.00
#
_symmetry.space_group_name_H-M   'P 1'
#
loop_
_entity.id
_entity.type
_entity.pdbx_description
1 polymer ?
#
loop_
_entity_poly.entity_id
_entity_poly.type
_entity_poly.pdbx_seq_one_letter_code
_entity_poly.pdbx_strand_id
1 'polypeptide(L)'
;MNIGRQILRLYPRPWRDRYEDEMLAMLEQCSPSLKDEVNLLLGVCDAHLHPHWGLTGKPPYEKVSLMRQTLLYSLLTIFAAYVGFIIAGLTFQKISEYRVFMLASQTDTTIGLSFTLVLIGSVVALLGILVGGLPIVATVIKHAFTQRRPDQLFLLATPILAFAAFLGILFLLEKLPFTTLTVILSRSAFAAVFLMAATISTGALCRAVARCEIAQKHLRFALHAATLATVAMILMLMATISWGLGLWSKIPQFFMRNDGIFGSSTSLTWIGIVAAMTITTMLALIALMRGLSTRSILSTAIE
;
A
#
# COMPACT_ATOMS: atom_id res chain seq x y z
N MET A 1 -24.79 -13.52 21.07
CA MET A 1 -24.51 -13.13 19.67
C MET A 1 -23.35 -14.01 19.21
N ASN A 2 -23.57 -14.94 18.28
CA ASN A 2 -22.63 -16.03 18.03
C ASN A 2 -21.42 -15.52 17.21
N ILE A 3 -20.28 -15.27 17.89
CA ILE A 3 -19.07 -14.65 17.33
C ILE A 3 -18.60 -15.42 16.08
N GLY A 4 -18.68 -16.75 16.08
CA GLY A 4 -18.33 -17.59 14.93
C GLY A 4 -19.08 -17.22 13.64
N ARG A 5 -20.38 -16.93 13.72
CA ARG A 5 -21.18 -16.52 12.54
C ARG A 5 -20.77 -15.16 12.00
N GLN A 6 -20.28 -14.26 12.86
CA GLN A 6 -19.75 -12.97 12.43
C GLN A 6 -18.39 -13.12 11.76
N ILE A 7 -17.52 -13.99 12.28
CA ILE A 7 -16.21 -14.31 11.68
C ILE A 7 -16.40 -14.93 10.29
N LEU A 8 -17.37 -15.84 10.11
CA LEU A 8 -17.63 -16.44 8.80
C LEU A 8 -17.89 -15.40 7.72
N ARG A 9 -18.58 -14.29 8.03
CA ARG A 9 -18.83 -13.20 7.06
C ARG A 9 -17.56 -12.52 6.53
N LEU A 10 -16.43 -12.65 7.24
CA LEU A 10 -15.13 -12.13 6.81
C LEU A 10 -14.46 -13.00 5.75
N TYR A 11 -14.89 -14.26 5.57
CA TYR A 11 -14.35 -15.13 4.54
C TYR A 11 -14.71 -14.64 3.12
N PRO A 12 -13.82 -14.86 2.12
CA PRO A 12 -14.11 -14.58 0.73
C PRO A 12 -15.40 -15.23 0.25
N ARG A 13 -16.19 -14.54 -0.58
CA ARG A 13 -17.45 -15.09 -1.13
C ARG A 13 -17.29 -16.48 -1.78
N PRO A 14 -16.29 -16.74 -2.65
CA PRO A 14 -16.15 -18.06 -3.27
C PRO A 14 -15.90 -19.18 -2.26
N TRP A 15 -15.26 -18.87 -1.13
CA TRP A 15 -15.07 -19.83 -0.05
C TRP A 15 -16.40 -20.07 0.68
N ARG A 16 -17.12 -18.99 0.99
CA ARG A 16 -18.41 -19.06 1.70
C ARG A 16 -19.47 -19.81 0.92
N ASP A 17 -19.59 -19.53 -0.38
CA ASP A 17 -20.55 -20.19 -1.27
C ASP A 17 -20.40 -21.73 -1.27
N ARG A 18 -19.25 -22.24 -0.82
CA ARG A 18 -18.97 -23.67 -0.73
C ARG A 18 -18.94 -24.23 0.68
N TYR A 19 -18.30 -23.52 1.61
CA TYR A 19 -17.97 -24.06 2.94
C TYR A 19 -18.74 -23.41 4.09
N GLU A 20 -19.52 -22.34 3.83
CA GLU A 20 -20.25 -21.62 4.90
C GLU A 20 -21.23 -22.55 5.60
N ASP A 21 -22.03 -23.33 4.86
CA ASP A 21 -23.04 -24.22 5.43
C ASP A 21 -22.41 -25.37 6.24
N GLU A 22 -21.33 -25.98 5.73
CA GLU A 22 -20.59 -27.04 6.43
C GLU A 22 -19.98 -26.51 7.75
N MET A 23 -19.38 -25.32 7.70
CA MET A 23 -18.75 -24.71 8.87
C MET A 23 -19.77 -24.21 9.88
N LEU A 24 -20.93 -23.72 9.44
CA LEU A 24 -22.04 -23.40 10.34
C LEU A 24 -22.55 -24.65 11.04
N ALA A 25 -22.77 -25.76 10.32
CA ALA A 25 -23.19 -27.02 10.91
C ALA A 25 -22.16 -27.54 11.94
N MET A 26 -20.86 -27.41 11.66
CA MET A 26 -19.79 -27.77 12.61
C MET A 26 -19.82 -26.88 13.86
N LEU A 27 -20.00 -25.57 13.71
CA LEU A 27 -20.10 -24.61 14.83
C LEU A 27 -21.38 -24.75 15.65
N GLU A 28 -22.44 -25.31 15.08
CA GLU A 28 -23.66 -25.65 15.81
C GLU A 28 -23.48 -26.91 16.68
N GLN A 29 -22.63 -27.84 16.24
CA GLN A 29 -22.33 -29.08 16.97
C GLN A 29 -21.26 -28.89 18.06
N CYS A 30 -20.38 -27.90 17.93
CA CYS A 30 -19.29 -27.64 18.87
C CYS A 30 -19.42 -26.26 19.52
N SER A 31 -19.39 -26.18 20.85
CA SER A 31 -19.22 -24.89 21.55
C SER A 31 -17.79 -24.37 21.33
N PRO A 32 -17.57 -23.28 20.57
CA PRO A 32 -16.23 -22.85 20.21
C PRO A 32 -15.44 -22.36 21.43
N SER A 33 -14.20 -22.82 21.57
CA SER A 33 -13.26 -22.25 22.54
C SER A 33 -12.62 -20.98 21.98
N LEU A 34 -12.00 -20.15 22.85
CA LEU A 34 -11.24 -18.97 22.40
C LEU A 34 -10.11 -19.33 21.41
N LYS A 35 -9.54 -20.53 21.51
CA LYS A 35 -8.53 -21.01 20.55
C LYS A 35 -9.15 -21.24 19.17
N ASP A 36 -10.38 -21.73 19.12
CA ASP A 36 -11.09 -21.98 17.87
C ASP A 36 -11.48 -20.66 17.18
N GLU A 37 -11.84 -19.63 17.95
CA GLU A 37 -12.06 -18.28 17.41
C GLU A 37 -10.79 -17.70 16.77
N VAL A 38 -9.64 -17.85 17.43
CA VAL A 38 -8.35 -17.44 16.85
C VAL A 38 -8.02 -18.26 15.61
N ASN A 39 -8.22 -19.57 15.64
CA ASN A 39 -8.00 -20.44 14.48
C ASN A 39 -8.94 -20.08 13.31
N LEU A 40 -10.19 -19.72 13.57
CA LEU A 40 -11.13 -19.23 12.56
C LEU A 40 -10.65 -17.91 11.96
N LEU A 41 -10.17 -16.97 12.78
CA LEU A 41 -9.58 -15.72 12.28
C LEU A 41 -8.33 -15.97 11.43
N LEU A 42 -7.47 -16.91 11.82
CA LEU A 42 -6.33 -17.34 11.01
C LEU A 42 -6.81 -17.98 9.70
N GLY A 43 -7.87 -18.78 9.74
CA GLY A 43 -8.52 -19.38 8.57
C GLY A 43 -9.11 -18.34 7.62
N VAL A 44 -9.65 -17.22 8.13
CA VAL A 44 -10.07 -16.07 7.30
C VAL A 44 -8.87 -15.54 6.53
N CYS A 45 -7.76 -15.25 7.22
CA CYS A 45 -6.54 -14.76 6.60
C CYS A 45 -6.02 -15.73 5.54
N ASP A 46 -5.98 -17.01 5.86
CA ASP A 46 -5.50 -18.07 4.98
C ASP A 46 -6.37 -18.22 3.72
N ALA A 47 -7.70 -18.15 3.87
CA ALA A 47 -8.63 -18.16 2.74
C ALA A 47 -8.47 -16.93 1.82
N HIS A 48 -8.12 -15.76 2.38
CA HIS A 48 -7.79 -14.57 1.58
C HIS A 48 -6.43 -14.70 0.86
N LEU A 49 -5.48 -15.46 1.42
CA LEU A 49 -4.18 -15.74 0.83
C LEU A 49 -4.23 -16.83 -0.25
N HIS A 50 -5.18 -17.76 -0.15
CA HIS A 50 -5.40 -18.86 -1.08
C HIS A 50 -6.77 -18.80 -1.81
N PRO A 51 -6.99 -17.79 -2.69
CA PRO A 51 -8.25 -17.60 -3.41
C PRO A 51 -8.75 -18.81 -4.20
N HIS A 52 -7.86 -19.73 -4.55
CA HIS A 52 -8.14 -20.88 -5.40
C HIS A 52 -8.95 -21.98 -4.69
N TRP A 53 -8.98 -22.02 -3.35
CA TRP A 53 -9.73 -23.03 -2.60
C TRP A 53 -11.25 -22.93 -2.81
N GLY A 54 -11.75 -21.70 -3.02
CA GLY A 54 -13.15 -21.46 -3.37
C GLY A 54 -13.48 -21.68 -4.85
N LEU A 55 -12.53 -22.12 -5.67
CA LEU A 55 -12.71 -22.29 -7.12
C LEU A 55 -12.82 -23.77 -7.55
N THR A 56 -12.68 -24.75 -6.65
CA THR A 56 -12.86 -26.16 -7.04
C THR A 56 -14.29 -26.39 -7.53
N GLY A 57 -14.47 -27.17 -8.60
CA GLY A 57 -15.77 -27.39 -9.25
C GLY A 57 -16.16 -26.37 -10.32
N LYS A 58 -15.54 -25.18 -10.37
CA LYS A 58 -15.78 -24.21 -11.45
C LYS A 58 -15.16 -24.65 -12.78
N PRO A 59 -15.75 -24.27 -13.93
CA PRO A 59 -15.19 -24.59 -15.23
C PRO A 59 -13.83 -23.91 -15.45
N PRO A 60 -12.91 -24.49 -16.25
CA PRO A 60 -11.54 -23.99 -16.41
C PRO A 60 -11.45 -22.53 -16.87
N TYR A 61 -12.31 -22.10 -17.81
CA TYR A 61 -12.28 -20.73 -18.34
C TYR A 61 -12.61 -19.68 -17.26
N GLU A 62 -13.54 -19.97 -16.36
CA GLU A 62 -13.94 -19.06 -15.28
C GLU A 62 -12.83 -18.96 -14.23
N LYS A 63 -12.18 -20.09 -13.90
CA LYS A 63 -11.01 -20.13 -13.01
C LYS A 63 -9.89 -19.22 -13.50
N VAL A 64 -9.52 -19.33 -14.77
CA VAL A 64 -8.45 -18.50 -15.38
C VAL A 64 -8.80 -17.01 -15.32
N SER A 65 -10.06 -16.66 -15.63
CA SER A 65 -10.53 -15.26 -15.58
C SER A 65 -10.46 -14.69 -14.16
N LEU A 66 -10.97 -15.44 -13.17
CA LEU A 66 -10.95 -15.04 -11.75
C LEU A 66 -9.52 -14.92 -11.23
N MET A 67 -8.64 -15.86 -11.55
CA MET A 67 -7.22 -15.80 -11.17
C MET A 67 -6.50 -14.58 -11.77
N ARG A 68 -6.78 -14.25 -13.04
CA ARG A 68 -6.24 -13.03 -13.66
C ARG A 68 -6.71 -11.78 -12.93
N GLN A 69 -8.00 -11.72 -12.60
CA GLN A 69 -8.55 -10.60 -11.83
C GLN A 69 -7.91 -10.51 -10.44
N THR A 70 -7.74 -11.62 -9.73
CA THR A 70 -7.08 -11.64 -8.42
C THR A 70 -5.64 -11.16 -8.49
N LEU A 71 -4.88 -11.56 -9.52
CA LEU A 71 -3.53 -11.07 -9.75
C LEU A 71 -3.53 -9.55 -9.98
N LEU A 72 -4.44 -9.05 -10.82
CA LEU A 72 -4.58 -7.62 -11.08
C LEU A 72 -4.92 -6.84 -9.81
N TYR A 73 -5.93 -7.25 -9.06
CA TYR A 73 -6.30 -6.61 -7.80
C TYR A 73 -5.17 -6.64 -6.78
N SER A 74 -4.38 -7.72 -6.74
CA SER A 74 -3.20 -7.79 -5.88
C SER A 74 -2.15 -6.74 -6.26
N LEU A 75 -1.84 -6.58 -7.56
CA LEU A 75 -0.94 -5.53 -8.02
C LEU A 75 -1.47 -4.12 -7.71
N LEU A 76 -2.78 -3.89 -7.86
CA LEU A 76 -3.41 -2.62 -7.52
C LEU A 76 -3.36 -2.34 -6.01
N THR A 77 -3.56 -3.35 -5.17
CA THR A 77 -3.40 -3.22 -3.71
C THR A 77 -1.95 -2.90 -3.33
N ILE A 78 -0.96 -3.56 -3.94
CA ILE A 78 0.47 -3.25 -3.71
C ILE A 78 0.76 -1.80 -4.12
N PHE A 79 0.27 -1.36 -5.28
CA PHE A 79 0.44 0.02 -5.73
C PHE A 79 -0.19 1.03 -4.75
N ALA A 80 -1.43 0.79 -4.30
CA ALA A 80 -2.09 1.66 -3.33
C ALA A 80 -1.36 1.70 -1.98
N ALA A 81 -0.88 0.54 -1.51
CA ALA A 81 -0.07 0.43 -0.31
C ALA A 81 1.25 1.22 -0.46
N TYR A 82 1.91 1.11 -1.62
CA TYR A 82 3.13 1.87 -1.92
C TYR A 82 2.89 3.38 -1.90
N VAL A 83 1.77 3.88 -2.43
CA VAL A 83 1.43 5.32 -2.32
C VAL A 83 1.28 5.75 -0.87
N GLY A 84 0.57 4.97 -0.04
CA GLY A 84 0.48 5.23 1.39
C GLY A 84 1.86 5.22 2.08
N PHE A 85 2.73 4.31 1.66
CA PHE A 85 4.10 4.22 2.15
C PHE A 85 4.96 5.42 1.75
N ILE A 86 4.82 5.94 0.52
CA ILE A 86 5.45 7.20 0.09
C ILE A 86 5.01 8.34 1.00
N ILE A 87 3.72 8.46 1.32
CA ILE A 87 3.23 9.55 2.17
C ILE A 87 3.90 9.51 3.55
N ALA A 88 4.04 8.31 4.13
CA ALA A 88 4.79 8.12 5.37
C ALA A 88 6.30 8.41 5.21
N GLY A 89 6.90 8.02 4.09
CA GLY A 89 8.30 8.30 3.76
C GLY A 89 8.59 9.80 3.57
N LEU A 90 7.70 10.55 2.93
CA LEU A 90 7.79 12.01 2.80
C LEU A 90 7.72 12.68 4.17
N THR A 91 6.88 12.14 5.06
CA THR A 91 6.80 12.58 6.44
C THR A 91 8.10 12.32 7.21
N PHE A 92 8.71 11.15 7.02
CA PHE A 92 10.04 10.84 7.55
C PHE A 92 11.11 11.80 7.03
N GLN A 93 11.10 12.09 5.73
CA GLN A 93 12.02 13.05 5.10
C GLN A 93 11.85 14.44 5.71
N LYS A 94 10.61 14.86 5.98
CA LYS A 94 10.33 16.15 6.59
C LYS A 94 10.89 16.28 8.01
N ILE A 95 10.87 15.21 8.81
CA ILE A 95 11.47 15.23 10.15
C ILE A 95 13.00 15.19 10.08
N SER A 96 13.57 14.48 9.12
CA SER A 96 15.03 14.33 9.03
C SER A 96 15.75 15.54 8.43
N GLU A 97 15.03 16.48 7.81
CA GLU A 97 15.63 17.66 7.18
C GLU A 97 16.27 18.65 8.18
N TYR A 98 15.87 18.64 9.45
CA TYR A 98 16.42 19.60 10.41
C TYR A 98 17.91 19.34 10.66
N ARG A 99 18.67 20.42 10.75
CA ARG A 99 20.14 20.40 10.91
C ARG A 99 20.61 19.50 12.06
N VAL A 100 19.84 19.41 13.15
CA VAL A 100 20.16 18.57 14.31
C VAL A 100 20.18 17.07 13.97
N PHE A 101 19.25 16.60 13.13
CA PHE A 101 19.21 15.19 12.70
C PHE A 101 20.30 14.91 11.67
N MET A 102 20.59 15.87 10.77
CA MET A 102 21.71 15.76 9.84
C MET A 102 23.05 15.62 10.57
N LEU A 103 23.29 16.44 11.61
CA LEU A 103 24.51 16.34 12.43
C LEU A 103 24.58 15.00 13.19
N ALA A 104 23.46 14.53 13.74
CA ALA A 104 23.40 13.22 14.38
C ALA A 104 23.74 12.08 13.41
N SER A 105 23.24 12.16 12.16
CA SER A 105 23.54 11.16 11.12
C SER A 105 25.00 11.15 10.68
N GLN A 106 25.70 12.28 10.79
CA GLN A 106 27.13 12.39 10.49
C GLN A 106 28.01 11.90 11.65
N THR A 107 27.50 12.00 12.89
CA THR A 107 28.26 11.66 14.09
C THR A 107 28.11 10.18 14.46
N ASP A 108 26.91 9.61 14.31
CA ASP A 108 26.64 8.19 14.61
C ASP A 108 26.43 7.39 13.33
N THR A 109 27.30 6.41 13.10
CA THR A 109 27.28 5.55 11.91
C THR A 109 25.98 4.76 11.78
N THR A 110 25.35 4.37 12.89
CA THR A 110 24.10 3.59 12.85
C THR A 110 22.98 4.47 12.31
N ILE A 111 22.83 5.69 12.86
CA ILE A 111 21.80 6.65 12.43
C ILE A 111 22.02 7.02 10.95
N GLY A 112 23.26 7.29 10.55
CA GLY A 112 23.61 7.62 9.17
C GLY A 112 23.35 6.48 8.18
N LEU A 113 23.71 5.24 8.53
CA LEU A 113 23.45 4.07 7.70
C LEU A 113 21.96 3.80 7.56
N SER A 114 21.18 3.88 8.64
CA SER A 114 19.73 3.72 8.60
C SER A 114 19.07 4.75 7.68
N PHE A 115 19.46 6.02 7.79
CA PHE A 115 18.94 7.07 6.89
C PHE A 115 19.30 6.79 5.42
N THR A 116 20.56 6.41 5.15
CA THR A 116 21.02 6.07 3.80
C THR A 116 20.27 4.86 3.22
N LEU A 117 20.01 3.84 4.03
CA LEU A 117 19.21 2.68 3.62
C LEU A 117 17.76 3.05 3.27
N VAL A 118 17.15 3.99 4.00
CA VAL A 118 15.83 4.52 3.64
C VAL A 118 15.87 5.20 2.27
N LEU A 119 16.89 6.03 2.00
CA LEU A 119 17.05 6.71 0.72
C LEU A 119 17.25 5.71 -0.44
N ILE A 120 18.20 4.78 -0.31
CA ILE A 120 18.47 3.76 -1.33
C ILE A 120 17.21 2.91 -1.58
N GLY A 121 16.57 2.45 -0.51
CA GLY A 121 15.33 1.68 -0.59
C GLY A 121 14.22 2.43 -1.32
N SER A 122 14.10 3.75 -1.09
CA SER A 122 13.08 4.57 -1.76
C SER A 122 13.28 4.64 -3.27
N VAL A 123 14.53 4.77 -3.72
CA VAL A 123 14.89 4.79 -5.15
C VAL A 123 14.63 3.42 -5.77
N VAL A 124 15.04 2.34 -5.11
CA VAL A 124 14.82 0.96 -5.59
C VAL A 124 13.33 0.65 -5.69
N ALA A 125 12.53 1.02 -4.68
CA ALA A 125 11.10 0.81 -4.68
C ALA A 125 10.41 1.60 -5.81
N LEU A 126 10.81 2.86 -6.00
CA LEU A 126 10.30 3.71 -7.09
C LEU A 126 10.61 3.12 -8.45
N LEU A 127 11.86 2.70 -8.69
CA LEU A 127 12.24 2.06 -9.94
C LEU A 127 11.46 0.76 -10.16
N GLY A 128 11.27 -0.06 -9.13
CA GLY A 128 10.45 -1.26 -9.20
C GLY A 128 9.01 -0.96 -9.65
N ILE A 129 8.36 0.03 -9.03
CA ILE A 129 6.99 0.42 -9.40
C ILE A 129 6.92 1.01 -10.81
N LEU A 130 7.87 1.87 -11.20
CA LEU A 130 7.90 2.47 -12.54
C LEU A 130 8.13 1.41 -13.62
N VAL A 131 9.14 0.55 -13.46
CA VAL A 131 9.45 -0.52 -14.41
C VAL A 131 8.28 -1.50 -14.52
N GLY A 132 7.69 -1.90 -13.39
CA GLY A 132 6.54 -2.82 -13.39
C GLY A 132 5.25 -2.20 -13.95
N GLY A 133 5.02 -0.91 -13.68
CA GLY A 133 3.81 -0.19 -14.08
C GLY A 133 3.80 0.26 -15.54
N LEU A 134 4.97 0.55 -16.11
CA LEU A 134 5.08 1.12 -17.46
C LEU A 134 4.40 0.26 -18.55
N PRO A 135 4.60 -1.07 -18.63
CA PRO A 135 3.93 -1.90 -19.63
C PRO A 135 2.40 -1.94 -19.46
N ILE A 136 1.92 -1.86 -18.22
CA ILE A 136 0.49 -1.82 -17.91
C ILE A 136 -0.11 -0.51 -18.42
N VAL A 137 0.50 0.62 -18.06
CA VAL A 137 0.05 1.95 -18.48
C VAL A 137 0.09 2.07 -20.01
N ALA A 138 1.16 1.62 -20.66
CA ALA A 138 1.25 1.62 -22.12
C ALA A 138 0.12 0.81 -22.79
N THR A 139 -0.24 -0.34 -22.19
CA THR A 139 -1.36 -1.16 -22.67
C THR A 139 -2.69 -0.44 -22.50
N VAL A 140 -2.93 0.21 -21.36
CA VAL A 140 -4.14 1.02 -21.10
C VAL A 140 -4.27 2.17 -22.10
N ILE A 141 -3.18 2.90 -22.35
CA ILE A 141 -3.14 4.01 -23.32
C ILE A 141 -3.48 3.49 -24.73
N LYS A 142 -2.78 2.43 -25.17
CA LYS A 142 -3.01 1.83 -26.50
C LYS A 142 -4.46 1.37 -26.66
N HIS A 143 -5.02 0.74 -25.62
CA HIS A 143 -6.40 0.27 -25.61
C HIS A 143 -7.40 1.43 -25.69
N ALA A 144 -7.19 2.49 -24.92
CA ALA A 144 -8.05 3.68 -24.92
C ALA A 144 -8.10 4.37 -26.28
N PHE A 145 -6.97 4.47 -26.97
CA PHE A 145 -6.91 5.01 -28.34
C PHE A 145 -7.59 4.10 -29.36
N THR A 146 -7.36 2.78 -29.27
CA THR A 146 -7.93 1.82 -30.23
C THR A 146 -9.45 1.74 -30.11
N GLN A 147 -9.99 1.79 -28.89
CA GLN A 147 -11.44 1.70 -28.63
C GLN A 147 -12.16 3.06 -28.57
N ARG A 148 -11.45 4.17 -28.81
CA ARG A 148 -11.98 5.55 -28.72
C ARG A 148 -12.74 5.83 -27.42
N ARG A 149 -12.17 5.43 -26.27
CA ARG A 149 -12.76 5.65 -24.94
C ARG A 149 -12.04 6.77 -24.19
N PRO A 150 -12.42 8.05 -24.39
CA PRO A 150 -11.72 9.20 -23.79
C PRO A 150 -11.76 9.19 -22.26
N ASP A 151 -12.79 8.58 -21.66
CA ASP A 151 -12.94 8.44 -20.20
C ASP A 151 -11.72 7.77 -19.55
N GLN A 152 -11.09 6.81 -20.22
CA GLN A 152 -9.90 6.12 -19.69
C GLN A 152 -8.66 7.02 -19.72
N LEU A 153 -8.51 7.85 -20.76
CA LEU A 153 -7.42 8.81 -20.86
C LEU A 153 -7.58 9.90 -19.79
N PHE A 154 -8.81 10.34 -19.52
CA PHE A 154 -9.08 11.30 -18.45
C PHE A 154 -8.69 10.74 -17.08
N LEU A 155 -9.06 9.49 -16.77
CA LEU A 155 -8.66 8.83 -15.52
C LEU A 155 -7.12 8.69 -15.38
N LEU A 156 -6.42 8.47 -16.48
CA LEU A 156 -4.96 8.38 -16.49
C LEU A 156 -4.29 9.76 -16.35
N ALA A 157 -4.94 10.83 -16.81
CA ALA A 157 -4.48 12.21 -16.65
C ALA A 157 -4.74 12.75 -15.24
N THR A 158 -5.67 12.16 -14.47
CA THR A 158 -6.04 12.61 -13.12
C THR A 158 -4.84 12.85 -12.19
N PRO A 159 -3.82 11.96 -12.09
CA PRO A 159 -2.67 12.21 -11.23
C PRO A 159 -1.85 13.46 -11.64
N ILE A 160 -1.70 13.69 -12.95
CA ILE A 160 -0.97 14.86 -13.47
C ILE A 160 -1.74 16.13 -13.16
N LEU A 161 -3.06 16.13 -13.39
CA LEU A 161 -3.94 17.25 -13.10
C LEU A 161 -4.00 17.55 -11.59
N ALA A 162 -4.11 16.51 -10.75
CA ALA A 162 -4.12 16.66 -9.30
C ALA A 162 -2.78 17.24 -8.80
N PHE A 163 -1.66 16.78 -9.35
CA PHE A 163 -0.34 17.32 -9.02
C PHE A 163 -0.18 18.78 -9.47
N ALA A 164 -0.62 19.12 -10.69
CA ALA A 164 -0.59 20.49 -11.19
C ALA A 164 -1.46 21.42 -10.34
N ALA A 165 -2.68 20.99 -9.97
CA ALA A 165 -3.56 21.72 -9.07
C ALA A 165 -2.92 21.92 -7.69
N PHE A 166 -2.28 20.88 -7.15
CA PHE A 166 -1.55 20.97 -5.88
C PHE A 166 -0.39 21.98 -5.94
N LEU A 167 0.41 21.99 -7.01
CA LEU A 167 1.46 22.99 -7.21
C LEU A 167 0.89 24.41 -7.36
N GLY A 168 -0.23 24.57 -8.06
CA GLY A 168 -0.93 25.85 -8.18
C GLY A 168 -1.42 26.38 -6.83
N ILE A 169 -1.94 25.51 -5.97
CA ILE A 169 -2.33 25.86 -4.60
C ILE A 169 -1.11 26.28 -3.78
N LEU A 170 0.00 25.54 -3.87
CA LEU A 170 1.24 25.90 -3.19
C LEU A 170 1.75 27.28 -3.60
N PHE A 171 1.76 27.56 -4.91
CA PHE A 171 2.16 28.86 -5.44
C PHE A 171 1.24 29.99 -4.97
N LEU A 172 -0.07 29.76 -4.94
CA LEU A 172 -1.04 30.74 -4.44
C LEU A 172 -0.85 31.00 -2.94
N LEU A 173 -0.66 29.95 -2.15
CA LEU A 173 -0.40 30.06 -0.71
C LEU A 173 0.86 30.88 -0.44
N GLU A 174 1.93 30.71 -1.21
CA GLU A 174 3.18 31.49 -1.06
C GLU A 174 2.95 33.02 -1.16
N LYS A 175 1.95 33.47 -1.93
CA LYS A 175 1.69 34.89 -2.18
C LYS A 175 0.76 35.56 -1.15
N LEU A 176 0.14 34.78 -0.26
CA LEU A 176 -0.81 35.33 0.71
C LEU A 176 -0.09 35.78 2.00
N PRO A 177 -0.40 36.98 2.55
CA PRO A 177 0.13 37.40 3.83
C PRO A 177 -0.48 36.55 4.96
N PHE A 178 0.35 35.78 5.67
CA PHE A 178 -0.13 34.87 6.72
C PHE A 178 -0.14 35.54 8.10
N THR A 179 -1.29 35.48 8.78
CA THR A 179 -1.42 35.60 10.24
C THR A 179 -1.29 34.22 10.91
N THR A 180 -1.01 34.15 12.22
CA THR A 180 -0.79 32.87 12.93
C THR A 180 -1.96 31.87 12.79
N LEU A 181 -3.21 32.34 12.86
CA LEU A 181 -4.40 31.50 12.67
C LEU A 181 -4.46 30.94 11.23
N THR A 182 -4.08 31.74 10.23
CA THR A 182 -4.02 31.28 8.84
C THR A 182 -2.91 30.27 8.59
N VAL A 183 -1.84 30.25 9.40
CA VAL A 183 -0.75 29.24 9.27
C VAL A 183 -1.21 27.84 9.71
N ILE A 184 -1.97 27.74 10.80
CA ILE A 184 -2.49 26.44 11.27
C ILE A 184 -3.53 25.91 10.29
N LEU A 185 -4.46 26.79 9.87
CA LEU A 185 -5.49 26.43 8.91
C LEU A 185 -4.90 26.06 7.54
N SER A 186 -3.85 26.75 7.08
CA SER A 186 -3.19 26.44 5.81
C SER A 186 -2.44 25.11 5.86
N ARG A 187 -1.82 24.76 7.00
CA ARG A 187 -1.12 23.48 7.21
C ARG A 187 -2.07 22.29 7.17
N SER A 188 -3.19 22.35 7.90
CA SER A 188 -4.18 21.28 7.91
C SER A 188 -4.90 21.16 6.56
N ALA A 189 -5.26 22.28 5.94
CA ALA A 189 -5.82 22.31 4.60
C ALA A 189 -4.84 21.72 3.58
N PHE A 190 -3.54 22.05 3.70
CA PHE A 190 -2.50 21.49 2.84
C PHE A 190 -2.40 19.96 2.96
N ALA A 191 -2.33 19.41 4.18
CA ALA A 191 -2.33 17.97 4.38
C ALA A 191 -3.60 17.31 3.84
N ALA A 192 -4.77 17.90 4.09
CA ALA A 192 -6.04 17.39 3.60
C ALA A 192 -6.07 17.35 2.06
N VAL A 193 -5.71 18.45 1.39
CA VAL A 193 -5.64 18.53 -0.07
C VAL A 193 -4.64 17.53 -0.63
N PHE A 194 -3.46 17.40 -0.02
CA PHE A 194 -2.46 16.44 -0.44
C PHE A 194 -2.96 14.99 -0.35
N LEU A 195 -3.59 14.61 0.78
CA LEU A 195 -4.15 13.27 0.97
C LEU A 195 -5.33 13.00 0.01
N MET A 196 -6.19 13.99 -0.21
CA MET A 196 -7.27 13.89 -1.20
C MET A 196 -6.71 13.72 -2.61
N ALA A 197 -5.72 14.52 -3.00
CA ALA A 197 -5.08 14.41 -4.30
C ALA A 197 -4.44 13.03 -4.49
N ALA A 198 -3.72 12.51 -3.50
CA ALA A 198 -3.09 11.20 -3.55
C ALA A 198 -4.11 10.06 -3.67
N THR A 199 -5.19 10.10 -2.86
CA THR A 199 -6.25 9.07 -2.87
C THR A 199 -7.06 9.08 -4.16
N ILE A 200 -7.47 10.27 -4.65
CA ILE A 200 -8.19 10.43 -5.92
C ILE A 200 -7.31 9.95 -7.09
N SER A 201 -6.04 10.33 -7.12
CA SER A 201 -5.10 9.92 -8.17
C SER A 201 -4.89 8.41 -8.20
N THR A 202 -4.66 7.82 -7.03
CA THR A 202 -4.48 6.37 -6.88
C THR A 202 -5.74 5.62 -7.29
N GLY A 203 -6.91 6.07 -6.81
CA GLY A 203 -8.20 5.46 -7.15
C GLY A 203 -8.53 5.57 -8.64
N ALA A 204 -8.26 6.71 -9.27
CA ALA A 204 -8.45 6.92 -10.71
C ALA A 204 -7.57 5.98 -11.54
N LEU A 205 -6.29 5.87 -11.19
CA LEU A 205 -5.37 4.95 -11.87
C LEU A 205 -5.79 3.49 -11.68
N CYS A 206 -6.08 3.08 -10.46
CA CYS A 206 -6.57 1.73 -10.16
C CYS A 206 -7.85 1.40 -10.95
N ARG A 207 -8.78 2.35 -11.05
CA ARG A 207 -10.02 2.19 -11.82
C ARG A 207 -9.78 2.11 -13.34
N ALA A 208 -8.84 2.90 -13.87
CA ALA A 208 -8.46 2.84 -15.27
C ALA A 208 -7.85 1.48 -15.63
N VAL A 209 -6.93 1.00 -14.79
CA VAL A 209 -6.25 -0.28 -14.96
C VAL A 209 -7.23 -1.46 -14.79
N ALA A 210 -8.11 -1.43 -13.78
CA ALA A 210 -9.09 -2.50 -13.52
C ALA A 210 -10.10 -2.71 -14.67
N ARG A 211 -10.32 -1.69 -15.51
CA ARG A 211 -11.22 -1.76 -16.67
C ARG A 211 -10.57 -2.29 -17.95
N CYS A 212 -9.26 -2.51 -17.95
CA CYS A 212 -8.52 -2.94 -19.13
C CYS A 212 -8.17 -4.42 -19.06
N GLU A 213 -8.33 -5.11 -20.19
CA GLU A 213 -7.83 -6.47 -20.34
C GLU A 213 -6.32 -6.44 -20.59
N ILE A 214 -5.55 -6.82 -19.58
CA ILE A 214 -4.10 -6.81 -19.64
C ILE A 214 -3.59 -8.23 -19.89
N ALA A 215 -2.67 -8.36 -20.85
CA ALA A 215 -2.06 -9.64 -21.15
C ALA A 215 -1.29 -10.17 -19.94
N GLN A 216 -1.43 -11.47 -19.68
CA GLN A 216 -0.85 -12.17 -18.54
C GLN A 216 0.67 -11.98 -18.41
N LYS A 217 1.39 -11.88 -19.53
CA LYS A 217 2.84 -11.60 -19.56
C LYS A 217 3.21 -10.31 -18.82
N HIS A 218 2.41 -9.25 -18.99
CA HIS A 218 2.67 -7.95 -18.35
C HIS A 218 2.37 -8.01 -16.86
N LEU A 219 1.32 -8.73 -16.45
CA LEU A 219 1.02 -8.93 -15.03
C LEU A 219 2.09 -9.75 -14.32
N ARG A 220 2.61 -10.81 -14.96
CA ARG A 220 3.73 -11.61 -14.43
C ARG A 220 4.99 -10.78 -14.26
N PHE A 221 5.33 -9.94 -15.25
CA PHE A 221 6.47 -9.04 -15.16
C PHE A 221 6.28 -8.03 -14.02
N ALA A 222 5.12 -7.38 -13.95
CA ALA A 222 4.79 -6.43 -12.89
C ALA A 222 4.85 -7.05 -11.49
N LEU A 223 4.52 -8.34 -11.34
CA LEU A 223 4.62 -9.04 -10.05
C LEU A 223 6.07 -9.16 -9.57
N HIS A 224 7.05 -9.39 -10.45
CA HIS A 224 8.46 -9.40 -10.04
C HIS A 224 8.93 -8.01 -9.62
N ALA A 225 8.55 -6.99 -10.38
CA ALA A 225 8.88 -5.62 -10.01
C ALA A 225 8.21 -5.21 -8.67
N ALA A 226 6.99 -5.70 -8.43
CA ALA A 226 6.29 -5.54 -7.16
C ALA A 226 6.96 -6.31 -6.00
N THR A 227 7.49 -7.53 -6.23
CA THR A 227 8.29 -8.23 -5.20
C THR A 227 9.49 -7.40 -4.75
N LEU A 228 10.21 -6.80 -5.71
CA LEU A 228 11.36 -5.94 -5.42
C LEU A 228 10.94 -4.70 -4.60
N ALA A 229 9.84 -4.05 -5.00
CA ALA A 229 9.31 -2.90 -4.28
C ALA A 229 8.89 -3.25 -2.84
N THR A 230 8.21 -4.39 -2.63
CA THR A 230 7.82 -4.83 -1.29
C THR A 230 9.02 -5.18 -0.40
N VAL A 231 10.05 -5.84 -0.95
CA VAL A 231 11.31 -6.09 -0.21
C VAL A 231 11.97 -4.77 0.19
N ALA A 232 12.04 -3.80 -0.73
CA ALA A 232 12.56 -2.47 -0.42
C ALA A 232 11.75 -1.75 0.67
N MET A 233 10.41 -1.83 0.64
CA MET A 233 9.55 -1.29 1.70
C MET A 233 9.84 -1.91 3.08
N ILE A 234 10.05 -3.24 3.15
CA ILE A 234 10.42 -3.93 4.39
C ILE A 234 11.76 -3.41 4.93
N LEU A 235 12.77 -3.31 4.06
CA LEU A 235 14.09 -2.81 4.44
C LEU A 235 14.03 -1.35 4.93
N MET A 236 13.28 -0.50 4.25
CA MET A 236 13.06 0.88 4.65
C MET A 236 12.33 1.00 5.99
N LEU A 237 11.33 0.15 6.25
CA LEU A 237 10.64 0.10 7.55
C LEU A 237 11.60 -0.27 8.68
N MET A 238 12.40 -1.33 8.49
CA MET A 238 13.41 -1.74 9.46
C MET A 238 14.45 -0.65 9.71
N ALA A 239 14.91 0.02 8.64
CA ALA A 239 15.82 1.14 8.74
C ALA A 239 15.20 2.35 9.47
N THR A 240 13.92 2.66 9.24
CA THR A 240 13.19 3.74 9.92
C THR A 240 13.01 3.47 11.42
N ILE A 241 12.76 2.20 11.79
CA ILE A 241 12.69 1.77 13.19
C ILE A 241 14.08 1.90 13.84
N SER A 242 15.12 1.38 13.17
CA SER A 242 16.50 1.44 13.64
C SER A 242 16.99 2.89 13.83
N TRP A 243 16.66 3.78 12.88
CA TRP A 243 16.97 5.21 12.97
C TRP A 243 16.34 5.86 14.20
N GLY A 244 15.05 5.61 14.44
CA GLY A 244 14.34 6.17 15.59
C GLY A 244 14.84 5.63 16.92
N LEU A 245 15.06 4.32 17.03
CA LEU A 245 15.61 3.71 18.24
C LEU A 245 17.04 4.19 18.52
N GLY A 246 17.87 4.34 17.49
CA GLY A 246 19.22 4.90 17.60
C GLY A 246 19.22 6.32 18.13
N LEU A 247 18.37 7.18 17.57
CA LEU A 247 18.19 8.55 18.06
C LEU A 247 17.67 8.59 19.50
N TRP A 248 16.71 7.74 19.87
CA TRP A 248 16.16 7.70 21.22
C TRP A 248 17.21 7.27 22.25
N SER A 249 18.03 6.27 21.92
CA SER A 249 19.09 5.75 22.80
C SER A 249 20.25 6.75 22.98
N LYS A 250 20.66 7.44 21.91
CA LYS A 250 21.86 8.29 21.93
C LYS A 250 21.57 9.75 22.28
N ILE A 251 20.43 10.26 21.82
CA ILE A 251 20.08 11.68 21.90
C ILE A 251 18.58 11.84 22.24
N PRO A 252 18.11 11.36 23.42
CA PRO A 252 16.69 11.34 23.78
C PRO A 252 16.04 12.74 23.78
N GLN A 253 16.84 13.77 24.03
CA GLN A 253 16.43 15.18 23.97
C GLN A 253 15.84 15.60 22.61
N PHE A 254 16.20 14.95 21.50
CA PHE A 254 15.61 15.27 20.19
C PHE A 254 14.20 14.71 20.01
N PHE A 255 13.87 13.63 20.71
CA PHE A 255 12.52 13.04 20.71
C PHE A 255 11.51 13.87 21.50
N MET A 256 11.97 14.61 22.50
CA MET A 256 11.13 15.48 23.34
C MET A 256 10.83 16.84 22.69
N ARG A 257 11.44 17.17 21.54
CA ARG A 257 11.15 18.40 20.81
C ARG A 257 9.85 18.31 20.01
N ASN A 258 9.34 19.48 19.66
CA ASN A 258 8.15 19.68 18.83
C ASN A 258 8.54 19.93 17.37
N ASP A 259 9.52 19.19 16.87
CA ASP A 259 10.03 19.31 15.48
C ASP A 259 9.24 18.40 14.50
N GLY A 260 8.21 17.71 14.98
CA GLY A 260 7.34 16.85 14.18
C GLY A 260 6.44 17.62 13.20
N ILE A 261 5.60 16.88 12.47
CA ILE A 261 4.67 17.49 11.51
C ILE A 261 3.80 18.54 12.22
N PHE A 262 3.72 19.74 11.64
CA PHE A 262 2.91 20.84 12.15
C PHE A 262 3.23 21.24 13.60
N GLY A 263 4.43 20.95 14.08
CA GLY A 263 4.87 21.26 15.45
C GLY A 263 4.42 20.22 16.48
N SER A 264 4.02 19.02 16.07
CA SER A 264 3.78 17.92 17.00
C SER A 264 5.08 17.40 17.60
N SER A 265 4.98 16.61 18.68
CA SER A 265 6.15 15.92 19.24
C SER A 265 6.80 15.00 18.18
N THR A 266 8.12 15.08 18.05
CA THR A 266 8.92 14.23 17.14
C THR A 266 8.64 12.74 17.41
N SER A 267 8.52 12.36 18.69
CA SER A 267 8.19 10.98 19.09
C SER A 267 6.88 10.48 18.52
N LEU A 268 5.82 11.29 18.67
CA LEU A 268 4.48 10.95 18.22
C LEU A 268 4.43 10.86 16.69
N THR A 269 5.09 11.79 15.99
CA THR A 269 5.15 11.73 14.51
C THR A 269 5.92 10.51 14.03
N TRP A 270 7.05 10.18 14.65
CA TRP A 270 7.82 8.99 14.31
C TRP A 270 7.04 7.69 14.53
N ILE A 271 6.34 7.55 15.67
CA ILE A 271 5.46 6.40 15.92
C ILE A 271 4.37 6.33 14.84
N GLY A 272 3.77 7.46 14.47
CA GLY A 272 2.79 7.55 13.39
C GLY A 272 3.34 7.10 12.04
N ILE A 273 4.56 7.51 11.68
CA ILE A 273 5.27 7.06 10.47
C ILE A 273 5.45 5.54 10.50
N VAL A 274 6.02 5.00 11.58
CA VAL A 274 6.29 3.56 11.71
C VAL A 274 5.00 2.75 11.62
N ALA A 275 3.93 3.19 12.28
CA ALA A 275 2.62 2.55 12.20
C ALA A 275 2.08 2.55 10.76
N ALA A 276 2.12 3.70 10.07
CA ALA A 276 1.67 3.81 8.70
C ALA A 276 2.50 2.96 7.73
N MET A 277 3.83 2.97 7.85
CA MET A 277 4.73 2.13 7.06
C MET A 277 4.51 0.64 7.33
N THR A 278 4.24 0.25 8.58
CA THR A 278 3.94 -1.14 8.97
C THR A 278 2.65 -1.61 8.30
N ILE A 279 1.57 -0.84 8.44
CA ILE A 279 0.26 -1.19 7.85
C ILE A 279 0.37 -1.33 6.34
N THR A 280 0.98 -0.35 5.67
CA THR A 280 1.14 -0.37 4.21
C THR A 280 2.05 -1.51 3.73
N THR A 281 3.14 -1.80 4.45
CA THR A 281 4.01 -2.93 4.14
C THR A 281 3.30 -4.26 4.33
N MET A 282 2.52 -4.43 5.40
CA MET A 282 1.71 -5.64 5.63
C MET A 282 0.68 -5.83 4.51
N LEU A 283 -0.03 -4.77 4.10
CA LEU A 283 -0.98 -4.84 2.99
C LEU A 283 -0.30 -5.22 1.67
N ALA A 284 0.87 -4.66 1.38
CA ALA A 284 1.67 -5.02 0.21
C ALA A 284 2.12 -6.49 0.26
N LEU A 285 2.59 -6.96 1.42
CA LEU A 285 3.04 -8.35 1.61
C LEU A 285 1.89 -9.36 1.45
N ILE A 286 0.74 -9.10 2.05
CA ILE A 286 -0.47 -9.95 1.92
C ILE A 286 -0.91 -10.02 0.45
N ALA A 287 -0.98 -8.87 -0.22
CA ALA A 287 -1.32 -8.81 -1.63
C ALA A 287 -0.29 -9.54 -2.50
N LEU A 288 0.99 -9.44 -2.17
CA LEU A 288 2.07 -10.14 -2.88
C LEU A 288 1.96 -11.66 -2.73
N MET A 289 1.77 -12.16 -1.51
CA MET A 289 1.59 -13.60 -1.25
C MET A 289 0.39 -14.14 -2.03
N ARG A 290 -0.74 -13.42 -2.01
CA ARG A 290 -1.94 -13.76 -2.80
C ARG A 290 -1.66 -13.80 -4.31
N GLY A 291 -0.88 -12.82 -4.80
CA GLY A 291 -0.48 -12.74 -6.21
C GLY A 291 0.45 -13.89 -6.63
N LEU A 292 1.42 -14.27 -5.78
CA LEU A 292 2.35 -15.37 -6.03
C LEU A 292 1.64 -16.73 -5.98
N SER A 293 0.76 -16.96 -5.01
CA SER A 293 -0.09 -18.16 -4.90
C SER A 293 -0.98 -18.34 -6.13
N THR A 294 -1.53 -17.24 -6.66
CA THR A 294 -2.33 -17.29 -7.89
C THR A 294 -1.48 -17.60 -9.12
N ARG A 295 -0.24 -17.09 -9.18
CA ARG A 295 0.67 -17.31 -10.30
C ARG A 295 1.08 -18.77 -10.44
N SER A 296 1.42 -19.45 -9.35
CA SER A 296 1.92 -20.84 -9.38
C SER A 296 0.89 -21.81 -9.97
N ILE A 297 -0.39 -21.60 -9.67
CA ILE A 297 -1.48 -22.44 -10.19
C ILE A 297 -1.79 -22.12 -11.66
N LEU A 298 -1.65 -20.85 -12.06
CA LEU A 298 -1.87 -20.47 -13.44
C LEU A 298 -0.77 -21.00 -14.38
N SER A 299 0.42 -21.34 -13.87
CA SER A 299 1.42 -22.09 -14.65
C SER A 299 1.01 -23.55 -14.86
N THR A 300 0.47 -24.22 -13.83
CA THR A 300 0.12 -25.65 -13.92
C THR A 300 -1.15 -25.92 -14.73
N ALA A 301 -2.03 -24.93 -14.89
CA ALA A 301 -3.28 -25.11 -15.65
C ALA A 301 -3.14 -24.93 -17.17
N ILE A 302 -1.98 -24.47 -17.66
CA ILE A 302 -1.71 -24.20 -19.09
C ILE A 302 -0.82 -25.29 -19.71
N GLU A 303 -0.13 -26.06 -18.87
CA GLU A 303 0.62 -27.28 -19.24
C GLU A 303 -0.33 -28.47 -19.38
#